data_AF-A0A4U0H5T0-F1
#
_entry.id   AF-A0A4U0H5T0-F1
#
_cell.length_a   1.000
_cell.length_b   1.000
_cell.length_c   1.000
_cell.angle_alpha   90.00
_cell.angle_beta   90.00
_cell.angle_gamma   90.00
#
_symmetry.space_group_name_H-M   'P 1'
#
loop_
_entity.id
_entity.type
_entity.pdbx_description
1 polymer ?
#
loop_
_entity_poly.entity_id
_entity_poly.type
_entity_poly.pdbx_seq_one_letter_code
_entity_poly.pdbx_strand_id
1 'polypeptide(L)'
;METVILKTESYLFQNSNGEFRANPFYELSSDEWIIYENGQPTYLLDFNKRTTPLIQDLTKRLDNGEKLDEVIQELGRFLGRQWATDNNIEGAEIPNSQEVETVSVTLLDNLADMFMDVYFVATNSIDANILLDEEKFIAAFVTDISGQGFESGYAENQEDLIQMLTLVFKQSISLTELVSNGDRYVYDLTKFRKSCITVEELDLEYEQWIQESKRVNTMNRYGMIMSAVSYIKKNSDKEHFVLITEKRKHW
;
A
#
# COMPACT_ATOMS: atom_id res chain seq x y z
N MET A 1 -7.02 -10.65 -2.36
CA MET A 1 -5.98 -11.27 -3.19
C MET A 1 -5.98 -12.78 -2.94
N GLU A 2 -5.64 -13.57 -3.95
CA GLU A 2 -5.59 -15.03 -3.89
C GLU A 2 -4.29 -15.49 -3.20
N THR A 3 -4.39 -16.39 -2.22
CA THR A 3 -3.22 -17.03 -1.60
C THR A 3 -2.86 -18.28 -2.39
N VAL A 4 -1.59 -18.40 -2.78
CA VAL A 4 -1.04 -19.56 -3.49
C VAL A 4 -0.07 -20.29 -2.57
N ILE A 5 -0.27 -21.60 -2.43
CA ILE A 5 0.57 -22.46 -1.62
C ILE A 5 1.54 -23.17 -2.55
N LEU A 6 2.83 -22.87 -2.43
CA LEU A 6 3.89 -23.47 -3.22
C LEU A 6 4.67 -24.45 -2.36
N LYS A 7 4.98 -25.61 -2.93
CA LYS A 7 5.93 -26.56 -2.37
C LYS A 7 7.25 -26.35 -3.09
N THR A 8 8.30 -26.03 -2.34
CA THR A 8 9.62 -25.68 -2.90
C THR A 8 10.72 -26.28 -2.04
N GLU A 9 11.91 -26.35 -2.61
CA GLU A 9 13.13 -26.65 -1.87
C GLU A 9 13.64 -25.41 -1.13
N SER A 10 14.19 -25.63 0.06
CA SER A 10 14.91 -24.65 0.88
C SER A 10 16.31 -25.17 1.19
N TYR A 11 17.26 -24.26 1.37
CA TYR A 11 18.67 -24.59 1.59
C TYR A 11 19.25 -23.72 2.70
N LEU A 12 20.28 -24.23 3.39
CA LEU A 12 21.08 -23.43 4.30
C LEU A 12 22.14 -22.66 3.52
N PHE A 13 22.33 -21.40 3.90
CA PHE A 13 23.34 -20.51 3.38
C PHE A 13 24.21 -20.01 4.52
N GLN A 14 25.51 -19.87 4.26
CA GLN A 14 26.47 -19.29 5.19
C GLN A 14 26.94 -17.93 4.66
N ASN A 15 26.86 -16.91 5.50
CA ASN A 15 27.52 -15.62 5.27
C ASN A 15 28.21 -15.09 6.53
N SER A 16 28.62 -13.82 6.53
CA SER A 16 29.31 -13.19 7.66
C SER A 16 28.48 -13.10 8.94
N ASN A 17 27.15 -13.21 8.83
CA ASN A 17 26.20 -13.10 9.95
C ASN A 17 25.80 -14.46 10.52
N GLY A 18 26.23 -15.57 9.90
CA GLY A 18 25.95 -16.93 10.35
C GLY A 18 25.28 -17.79 9.29
N GLU A 19 24.73 -18.91 9.74
CA GLU A 19 23.90 -19.82 8.94
C GLU A 19 22.45 -19.35 8.96
N PHE A 20 21.79 -19.37 7.80
CA PHE A 20 20.37 -19.07 7.66
C PHE A 20 19.75 -19.92 6.56
N ARG A 21 18.43 -20.16 6.63
CA ARG A 21 17.69 -20.93 5.63
C ARG A 21 16.91 -20.00 4.71
N ALA A 22 16.91 -20.30 3.41
CA ALA A 22 16.21 -19.49 2.41
C ALA A 22 15.61 -20.35 1.29
N ASN A 23 14.61 -19.78 0.58
CA ASN A 23 13.90 -20.40 -0.53
C ASN A 23 14.27 -19.71 -1.86
N PRO A 24 15.18 -20.27 -2.66
CA PRO A 24 15.61 -19.66 -3.91
C PRO A 24 14.64 -19.85 -5.08
N PHE A 25 13.66 -20.74 -4.97
CA PHE A 25 12.65 -21.05 -6.00
C PHE A 25 13.21 -21.45 -7.38
N TYR A 26 14.17 -22.38 -7.42
CA TYR A 26 14.73 -22.89 -8.69
C TYR A 26 13.75 -23.68 -9.57
N GLU A 27 12.59 -24.10 -9.05
CA GLU A 27 11.66 -25.02 -9.71
C GLU A 27 10.52 -24.35 -10.48
N LEU A 28 10.47 -23.01 -10.52
CA LEU A 28 9.38 -22.28 -11.18
C LEU A 28 9.35 -22.53 -12.69
N SER A 29 8.15 -22.46 -13.28
CA SER A 29 8.03 -22.45 -14.74
C SER A 29 8.59 -21.15 -15.33
N SER A 30 8.91 -21.14 -16.63
CA SER A 30 9.44 -19.94 -17.31
C SER A 30 8.49 -18.74 -17.29
N ASP A 31 7.20 -18.99 -17.06
CA ASP A 31 6.14 -17.98 -17.02
C ASP A 31 5.76 -17.57 -15.58
N GLU A 32 6.44 -18.12 -14.57
CA GLU A 32 6.19 -17.81 -13.15
C GLU A 32 7.42 -17.16 -12.51
N TRP A 33 7.17 -16.12 -11.72
CA TRP A 33 8.22 -15.37 -11.04
C TRP A 33 7.82 -15.09 -9.60
N ILE A 34 8.77 -15.25 -8.67
CA ILE A 34 8.57 -14.85 -7.27
C ILE A 34 9.09 -13.43 -7.09
N ILE A 35 8.27 -12.58 -6.48
CA ILE A 35 8.70 -11.28 -5.97
C ILE A 35 9.06 -11.44 -4.50
N TYR A 36 10.28 -11.05 -4.19
CA TYR A 36 10.79 -10.97 -2.83
C TYR A 36 10.53 -9.57 -2.28
N GLU A 37 9.86 -9.50 -1.14
CA GLU A 37 9.69 -8.26 -0.38
C GLU A 37 10.60 -8.30 0.84
N ASN A 38 11.54 -7.35 0.95
CA ASN A 38 12.57 -7.36 1.99
C ASN A 38 13.32 -8.71 2.08
N GLY A 39 13.58 -9.35 0.93
CA GLY A 39 14.26 -10.64 0.83
C GLY A 39 13.41 -11.87 1.17
N GLN A 40 12.11 -11.70 1.43
CA GLN A 40 11.20 -12.81 1.71
C GLN A 40 10.24 -13.06 0.52
N PRO A 41 10.05 -14.32 0.09
CA PRO A 41 9.13 -14.64 -0.99
C PRO A 41 7.71 -14.26 -0.58
N THR A 42 7.12 -13.29 -1.28
CA THR A 42 5.85 -12.67 -0.83
C THR A 42 4.79 -12.73 -1.91
N TYR A 43 5.16 -12.50 -3.18
CA TYR A 43 4.21 -12.51 -4.29
C TYR A 43 4.60 -13.48 -5.40
N LEU A 44 3.59 -14.01 -6.08
CA LEU A 44 3.73 -14.77 -7.31
C LEU A 44 3.19 -13.94 -8.48
N LEU A 45 4.04 -13.73 -9.49
CA LEU A 45 3.63 -13.29 -10.82
C LEU A 45 3.48 -14.50 -11.72
N ASP A 46 2.34 -14.62 -12.39
CA ASP A 46 2.04 -15.72 -13.32
C ASP A 46 1.63 -15.15 -14.69
N PHE A 47 2.56 -15.20 -15.65
CA PHE A 47 2.34 -14.74 -17.03
C PHE A 47 1.35 -15.62 -17.82
N ASN A 48 0.92 -16.76 -17.28
CA ASN A 48 -0.18 -17.53 -17.85
C ASN A 48 -1.53 -16.80 -17.69
N LYS A 49 -1.65 -15.88 -16.72
CA LYS A 49 -2.85 -15.06 -16.50
C LYS A 49 -2.92 -13.84 -17.45
N ARG A 50 -2.80 -14.08 -18.76
CA ARG A 50 -2.66 -13.06 -19.83
C ARG A 50 -3.78 -12.01 -19.92
N THR A 51 -4.92 -12.25 -19.28
CA THR A 51 -6.08 -11.35 -19.30
C THR A 51 -6.08 -10.35 -18.15
N THR A 52 -5.17 -10.46 -17.18
CA THR A 52 -5.17 -9.57 -16.02
C THR A 52 -4.42 -8.27 -16.33
N PRO A 53 -4.89 -7.10 -15.83
CA PRO A 53 -4.34 -5.81 -16.20
C PRO A 53 -2.83 -5.67 -15.94
N LEU A 54 -2.35 -6.18 -14.79
CA LEU A 54 -0.93 -6.10 -14.46
C LEU A 54 -0.09 -6.93 -15.43
N ILE A 55 -0.49 -8.16 -15.73
CA ILE A 55 0.26 -9.03 -16.65
C ILE A 55 0.29 -8.43 -18.07
N GLN A 56 -0.79 -7.80 -18.51
CA GLN A 56 -0.82 -7.09 -19.80
C GLN A 56 0.15 -5.91 -19.85
N ASP A 57 0.19 -5.09 -18.79
CA ASP A 57 1.14 -3.99 -18.67
C ASP A 57 2.59 -4.48 -18.66
N LEU A 58 2.89 -5.46 -17.80
CA LEU A 58 4.22 -6.07 -17.70
C LEU A 58 4.66 -6.65 -19.05
N THR A 59 3.81 -7.44 -19.71
CA THR A 59 4.12 -8.03 -21.02
C THR A 59 4.48 -6.94 -22.04
N LYS A 60 3.71 -5.84 -22.08
CA LYS A 60 3.98 -4.72 -22.99
C LYS A 60 5.32 -4.03 -22.69
N ARG A 61 5.68 -3.86 -21.41
CA ARG A 61 6.98 -3.28 -20.99
C ARG A 61 8.14 -4.19 -21.39
N LEU A 62 8.02 -5.49 -21.15
CA LEU A 62 9.03 -6.49 -21.54
C LEU A 62 9.19 -6.56 -23.06
N ASP A 63 8.10 -6.51 -23.82
CA ASP A 63 8.13 -6.46 -25.30
C ASP A 63 8.84 -5.20 -25.83
N ASN A 64 8.83 -4.10 -25.06
CA ASN A 64 9.58 -2.88 -25.36
C ASN A 64 11.06 -2.94 -24.95
N GLY A 65 11.51 -4.08 -24.41
CA GLY A 65 12.90 -4.32 -24.03
C GLY A 65 13.27 -3.97 -22.59
N GLU A 66 12.28 -3.65 -21.75
CA GLU A 66 12.51 -3.46 -20.31
C GLU A 66 12.81 -4.80 -19.62
N LYS A 67 13.59 -4.78 -18.54
CA LYS A 67 13.86 -5.99 -17.75
C LYS A 67 12.85 -6.14 -16.63
N LEU A 68 12.37 -7.37 -16.41
CA LEU A 68 11.37 -7.64 -15.39
C LEU A 68 11.79 -7.16 -14.00
N ASP A 69 13.02 -7.45 -13.57
CA ASP A 69 13.50 -7.02 -12.25
C ASP A 69 13.46 -5.49 -12.09
N GLU A 70 13.89 -4.73 -13.10
CA GLU A 70 13.86 -3.27 -13.09
C GLU A 70 12.42 -2.74 -12.97
N VAL A 71 11.50 -3.33 -13.75
CA VAL A 71 10.06 -3.02 -13.71
C VAL A 71 9.45 -3.32 -12.33
N ILE A 72 9.76 -4.46 -11.75
CA ILE A 72 9.25 -4.88 -10.43
C ILE A 72 9.84 -4.00 -9.32
N GLN A 73 11.11 -3.63 -9.39
CA GLN A 73 11.72 -2.69 -8.46
C GLN A 73 11.07 -1.31 -8.54
N GLU A 74 10.78 -0.80 -9.74
CA GLU A 74 10.09 0.47 -9.92
C GLU A 74 8.67 0.44 -9.35
N LEU A 75 7.91 -0.64 -9.63
CA LEU A 75 6.59 -0.84 -9.05
C LEU A 75 6.71 -0.88 -7.52
N GLY A 76 7.57 -1.74 -6.96
CA GLY A 76 7.79 -1.83 -5.51
C GLY A 76 8.10 -0.46 -4.89
N ARG A 77 9.03 0.30 -5.48
CA ARG A 77 9.35 1.67 -5.03
C ARG A 77 8.13 2.57 -5.08
N PHE A 78 7.34 2.56 -6.16
CA PHE A 78 6.11 3.34 -6.22
C PHE A 78 5.16 3.02 -5.05
N LEU A 79 5.09 1.76 -4.61
CA LEU A 79 4.32 1.33 -3.45
C LEU A 79 5.02 1.59 -2.10
N GLY A 80 6.25 2.14 -2.10
CA GLY A 80 7.09 2.30 -0.90
C GLY A 80 7.67 1.00 -0.36
N ARG A 81 7.81 -0.02 -1.21
CA ARG A 81 8.25 -1.38 -0.89
C ARG A 81 9.59 -1.71 -1.54
N GLN A 82 10.35 -2.59 -0.90
CA GLN A 82 11.59 -3.12 -1.46
C GLN A 82 11.29 -4.45 -2.14
N TRP A 83 10.95 -4.39 -3.43
CA TRP A 83 10.69 -5.56 -4.26
C TRP A 83 11.89 -5.90 -5.14
N ALA A 84 12.09 -7.18 -5.39
CA ALA A 84 13.05 -7.70 -6.36
C ALA A 84 12.51 -9.03 -6.92
N THR A 85 12.92 -9.41 -8.13
CA THR A 85 12.68 -10.78 -8.63
C THR A 85 13.82 -11.72 -8.29
N ASP A 86 15.00 -11.17 -8.02
CA ASP A 86 16.13 -11.95 -7.52
C ASP A 86 15.95 -12.19 -6.01
N ASN A 87 16.24 -13.42 -5.58
CA ASN A 87 16.15 -13.82 -4.18
C ASN A 87 17.12 -13.05 -3.27
N ASN A 88 18.13 -12.38 -3.85
CA ASN A 88 19.19 -11.63 -3.17
C ASN A 88 19.81 -12.40 -1.99
N ILE A 89 19.90 -13.73 -2.11
CA ILE A 89 20.49 -14.58 -1.08
C ILE A 89 22.00 -14.37 -1.11
N GLU A 90 22.49 -13.54 -0.19
CA GLU A 90 23.92 -13.32 0.02
C GLU A 90 24.50 -14.40 0.93
N GLY A 91 25.13 -15.40 0.33
CA GLY A 91 25.81 -16.47 1.06
C GLY A 91 26.22 -17.63 0.15
N ALA A 92 27.14 -18.46 0.65
CA ALA A 92 27.43 -19.72 -0.02
C ALA A 92 26.40 -20.76 0.44
N GLU A 93 25.72 -21.39 -0.51
CA GLU A 93 24.84 -22.54 -0.23
C GLU A 93 25.65 -23.66 0.42
N ILE A 94 25.14 -24.20 1.52
CA ILE A 94 25.74 -25.34 2.22
C ILE A 94 25.26 -26.62 1.50
N PRO A 95 26.18 -27.42 0.92
CA PRO A 95 25.79 -28.62 0.18
C PRO A 95 25.00 -29.62 1.02
N ASN A 96 24.02 -30.29 0.40
CA ASN A 96 23.15 -31.30 1.03
C ASN A 96 22.30 -30.79 2.21
N SER A 97 22.01 -29.49 2.26
CA SER A 97 21.13 -28.88 3.27
C SER A 97 19.66 -28.78 2.84
N GLN A 98 19.34 -29.39 1.69
CA GLN A 98 18.04 -29.34 1.04
C GLN A 98 16.94 -29.89 1.96
N GLU A 99 15.90 -29.09 2.15
CA GLU A 99 14.65 -29.49 2.78
C GLU A 99 13.48 -29.09 1.89
N VAL A 100 12.35 -29.79 2.03
CA VAL A 100 11.14 -29.46 1.29
C VAL A 100 10.21 -28.69 2.20
N GLU A 101 9.86 -27.49 1.77
CA GLU A 101 9.03 -26.57 2.53
C GLU A 101 7.77 -26.19 1.77
N THR A 102 6.81 -25.68 2.52
CA THR A 102 5.59 -25.08 1.98
C THR A 102 5.63 -23.59 2.28
N VAL A 103 5.59 -22.79 1.23
CA VAL A 103 5.60 -21.33 1.31
C VAL A 103 4.25 -20.81 0.82
N SER A 104 3.67 -19.90 1.59
CA SER A 104 2.44 -19.21 1.22
C SER A 104 2.79 -17.85 0.63
N VAL A 105 2.47 -17.64 -0.64
CA VAL A 105 2.66 -16.38 -1.35
C VAL A 105 1.31 -15.83 -1.80
N THR A 106 1.27 -14.56 -2.15
CA THR A 106 0.05 -13.93 -2.68
C THR A 106 0.18 -13.74 -4.18
N LEU A 107 -0.82 -14.17 -4.95
CA LEU A 107 -0.83 -13.90 -6.37
C LEU A 107 -0.94 -12.39 -6.62
N LEU A 108 -0.06 -11.86 -7.46
CA LEU A 108 -0.04 -10.47 -7.88
C LEU A 108 -0.45 -10.36 -9.35
N ASP A 109 -1.73 -10.13 -9.59
CA ASP A 109 -2.29 -9.95 -10.94
C ASP A 109 -3.07 -8.65 -11.11
N ASN A 110 -3.31 -7.92 -10.01
CA ASN A 110 -3.92 -6.59 -9.99
C ASN A 110 -3.38 -5.74 -8.83
N LEU A 111 -2.75 -4.60 -9.15
CA LEU A 111 -2.24 -3.66 -8.15
C LEU A 111 -3.36 -2.91 -7.40
N ALA A 112 -4.56 -2.80 -7.97
CA ALA A 112 -5.68 -2.15 -7.30
C ALA A 112 -6.06 -2.86 -5.99
N ASP A 113 -5.86 -4.17 -5.91
CA ASP A 113 -6.16 -4.95 -4.70
C ASP A 113 -5.17 -4.67 -3.54
N MET A 114 -4.08 -3.95 -3.81
CA MET A 114 -3.10 -3.56 -2.80
C MET A 114 -3.45 -2.27 -2.08
N PHE A 115 -4.52 -1.58 -2.49
CA PHE A 115 -4.86 -0.26 -1.97
C PHE A 115 -6.35 -0.09 -1.67
N MET A 116 -6.62 0.75 -0.68
CA MET A 116 -7.88 1.46 -0.54
C MET A 116 -7.65 2.94 -0.85
N ASP A 117 -8.62 3.55 -1.52
CA ASP A 117 -8.69 5.00 -1.66
C ASP A 117 -9.14 5.61 -0.34
N VAL A 118 -8.56 6.74 0.01
CA VAL A 118 -8.81 7.46 1.25
C VAL A 118 -9.19 8.89 0.93
N TYR A 119 -10.32 9.37 1.46
CA TYR A 119 -10.79 10.73 1.28
C TYR A 119 -10.99 11.41 2.63
N PHE A 120 -10.37 12.57 2.81
CA PHE A 120 -10.56 13.44 3.96
C PHE A 120 -11.55 14.54 3.63
N VAL A 121 -12.63 14.64 4.39
CA VAL A 121 -13.75 15.52 4.09
C VAL A 121 -14.11 16.35 5.30
N ALA A 122 -14.05 17.67 5.16
CA ALA A 122 -14.52 18.64 6.15
C ALA A 122 -15.84 19.26 5.69
N THR A 123 -16.88 19.18 6.52
CA THR A 123 -18.25 19.59 6.15
C THR A 123 -19.03 20.13 7.35
N ASN A 124 -20.08 20.90 7.12
CA ASN A 124 -21.00 21.39 8.16
C ASN A 124 -22.22 20.47 8.36
N SER A 125 -22.37 19.43 7.55
CA SER A 125 -23.45 18.47 7.67
C SER A 125 -23.01 17.10 7.17
N ILE A 126 -23.48 16.05 7.84
CA ILE A 126 -23.25 14.66 7.44
C ILE A 126 -24.51 14.15 6.72
N ASP A 127 -24.39 13.89 5.42
CA ASP A 127 -25.44 13.24 4.63
C ASP A 127 -24.92 11.91 4.07
N ALA A 128 -25.38 10.80 4.66
CA ALA A 128 -24.97 9.46 4.26
C ALA A 128 -25.30 9.16 2.79
N ASN A 129 -26.37 9.72 2.23
CA ASN A 129 -26.75 9.49 0.83
C ASN A 129 -25.75 10.12 -0.15
N ILE A 130 -25.04 11.18 0.28
CA ILE A 130 -23.98 11.81 -0.50
C ILE A 130 -22.66 11.08 -0.26
N LEU A 131 -22.31 10.79 1.00
CA LEU A 131 -21.00 10.23 1.34
C LEU A 131 -20.80 8.78 0.87
N LEU A 132 -21.88 7.99 0.72
CA LEU A 132 -21.80 6.60 0.27
C LEU A 132 -21.95 6.41 -1.24
N ASP A 133 -22.33 7.46 -1.98
CA ASP A 133 -22.61 7.40 -3.41
C ASP A 133 -21.51 8.19 -4.14
N GLU A 134 -20.71 7.51 -4.96
CA GLU A 134 -19.55 8.11 -5.63
C GLU A 134 -19.94 9.29 -6.52
N GLU A 135 -20.99 9.15 -7.33
CA GLU A 135 -21.43 10.21 -8.24
C GLU A 135 -21.94 11.43 -7.48
N LYS A 136 -22.75 11.22 -6.43
CA LYS A 136 -23.24 12.32 -5.58
C LYS A 136 -22.11 12.97 -4.79
N PHE A 137 -21.17 12.17 -4.29
CA PHE A 137 -19.99 12.66 -3.58
C PHE A 137 -19.16 13.58 -4.48
N ILE A 138 -18.84 13.14 -5.69
CA ILE A 138 -18.09 13.94 -6.65
C ILE A 138 -18.86 15.21 -7.01
N ALA A 139 -20.16 15.12 -7.28
CA ALA A 139 -20.98 16.30 -7.57
C ALA A 139 -20.99 17.32 -6.42
N ALA A 140 -21.01 16.85 -5.18
CA ALA A 140 -21.04 17.69 -3.98
C ALA A 140 -19.69 18.32 -3.63
N PHE A 141 -18.57 17.62 -3.86
CA PHE A 141 -17.25 18.04 -3.36
C PHE A 141 -16.19 18.33 -4.44
N VAL A 142 -16.49 18.14 -5.74
CA VAL A 142 -15.54 18.43 -6.85
C VAL A 142 -15.98 19.63 -7.70
N THR A 143 -17.23 20.08 -7.60
CA THR A 143 -17.70 21.22 -8.40
C THR A 143 -17.15 22.55 -7.88
N ASP A 144 -16.90 23.52 -8.79
CA ASP A 144 -16.32 24.87 -8.60
C ASP A 144 -17.05 25.78 -7.57
N ILE A 145 -17.96 25.24 -6.76
CA ILE A 145 -18.72 25.95 -5.76
C ILE A 145 -17.85 26.10 -4.50
N SER A 146 -17.11 27.21 -4.49
CA SER A 146 -16.36 27.81 -3.38
C SER A 146 -16.51 27.13 -2.00
N GLY A 147 -15.48 26.37 -1.61
CA GLY A 147 -15.23 26.03 -0.20
C GLY A 147 -15.70 24.66 0.28
N GLN A 148 -16.17 23.79 -0.63
CA GLN A 148 -16.34 22.36 -0.38
C GLN A 148 -15.42 21.59 -1.32
N GLY A 149 -14.45 20.91 -0.74
CA GLY A 149 -13.49 20.06 -1.43
C GLY A 149 -13.15 18.89 -0.53
N PHE A 150 -12.44 17.90 -1.04
CA PHE A 150 -11.82 16.85 -0.22
C PHE A 150 -10.33 16.77 -0.54
N GLU A 151 -9.57 16.19 0.38
CA GLU A 151 -8.22 15.73 0.09
C GLU A 151 -8.24 14.22 -0.08
N SER A 152 -7.41 13.71 -0.99
CA SER A 152 -7.40 12.28 -1.32
C SER A 152 -6.02 11.68 -1.19
N GLY A 153 -6.00 10.38 -0.93
CA GLY A 153 -4.80 9.58 -0.88
C GLY A 153 -5.15 8.11 -0.97
N TYR A 154 -4.22 7.28 -0.52
CA TYR A 154 -4.43 5.84 -0.44
C TYR A 154 -3.79 5.28 0.83
N ALA A 155 -4.29 4.13 1.24
CA ALA A 155 -3.65 3.28 2.24
C ALA A 155 -3.65 1.85 1.73
N GLU A 156 -2.71 1.03 2.15
CA GLU A 156 -2.64 -0.35 1.64
C GLU A 156 -3.69 -1.25 2.27
N ASN A 157 -3.92 -1.06 3.56
CA ASN A 157 -4.86 -1.80 4.36
C ASN A 157 -5.21 -0.98 5.61
N GLN A 158 -6.10 -1.52 6.46
CA GLN A 158 -6.59 -0.79 7.62
C GLN A 158 -5.48 -0.49 8.63
N GLU A 159 -4.51 -1.40 8.80
CA GLU A 159 -3.37 -1.16 9.70
C GLU A 159 -2.51 0.01 9.21
N ASP A 160 -2.20 0.01 7.92
CA ASP A 160 -1.44 1.08 7.27
C ASP A 160 -2.13 2.45 7.38
N LEU A 161 -3.46 2.46 7.20
CA LEU A 161 -4.27 3.65 7.41
C LEU A 161 -4.17 4.15 8.85
N ILE A 162 -4.32 3.25 9.84
CA ILE A 162 -4.22 3.62 11.26
C ILE A 162 -2.84 4.16 11.62
N GLN A 163 -1.76 3.57 11.08
CA GLN A 163 -0.40 4.08 11.28
C GLN A 163 -0.24 5.50 10.71
N MET A 164 -0.75 5.74 9.50
CA MET A 164 -0.75 7.08 8.90
C MET A 164 -1.54 8.09 9.75
N LEU A 165 -2.75 7.74 10.18
CA LEU A 165 -3.58 8.64 11.00
C LEU A 165 -2.97 8.89 12.37
N THR A 166 -2.27 7.90 12.94
CA THR A 166 -1.55 8.05 14.22
C THR A 166 -0.44 9.09 14.12
N LEU A 167 0.31 9.11 13.01
CA LEU A 167 1.26 10.19 12.71
C LEU A 167 0.54 11.53 12.54
N VAL A 168 -0.52 11.58 11.71
CA VAL A 168 -1.25 12.83 11.41
C VAL A 168 -1.87 13.47 12.65
N PHE A 169 -2.33 12.69 13.63
CA PHE A 169 -3.04 13.20 14.82
C PHE A 169 -2.25 13.07 16.12
N LYS A 170 -0.99 12.61 16.05
CA LYS A 170 -0.07 12.48 17.19
C LYS A 170 -0.64 11.70 18.38
N GLN A 171 -1.53 10.74 18.11
CA GLN A 171 -2.19 9.92 19.12
C GLN A 171 -2.73 8.64 18.50
N SER A 172 -2.94 7.61 19.31
CA SER A 172 -3.56 6.36 18.85
C SER A 172 -4.97 6.61 18.30
N ILE A 173 -5.24 6.06 17.12
CA ILE A 173 -6.51 6.22 16.43
C ILE A 173 -7.36 4.95 16.56
N SER A 174 -8.63 5.15 16.93
CA SER A 174 -9.68 4.16 16.80
C SER A 174 -10.80 4.79 15.98
N LEU A 175 -11.07 4.20 14.81
CA LEU A 175 -12.06 4.67 13.87
C LEU A 175 -13.46 4.31 14.35
N THR A 176 -14.32 5.32 14.49
CA THR A 176 -15.74 5.14 14.76
C THR A 176 -16.48 5.20 13.43
N GLU A 177 -17.01 4.06 12.97
CA GLU A 177 -17.84 4.02 11.76
C GLU A 177 -19.14 4.79 11.99
N LEU A 178 -19.49 5.64 11.03
CA LEU A 178 -20.76 6.36 10.97
C LEU A 178 -21.76 5.63 10.10
N VAL A 179 -21.33 5.21 8.90
CA VAL A 179 -22.15 4.51 7.92
C VAL A 179 -21.26 3.78 6.91
N SER A 180 -21.78 2.69 6.32
CA SER A 180 -21.12 1.92 5.27
C SER A 180 -22.13 1.29 4.31
N ASN A 181 -21.68 0.89 3.12
CA ASN A 181 -22.47 0.10 2.16
C ASN A 181 -21.73 -1.16 1.66
N GLY A 182 -20.64 -1.55 2.31
CA GLY A 182 -19.80 -2.71 1.96
C GLY A 182 -18.62 -2.37 1.05
N ASP A 183 -18.79 -1.43 0.12
CA ASP A 183 -17.71 -0.97 -0.76
C ASP A 183 -17.03 0.29 -0.22
N ARG A 184 -17.79 1.12 0.50
CA ARG A 184 -17.39 2.41 1.03
C ARG A 184 -17.73 2.51 2.51
N TYR A 185 -16.78 3.02 3.29
CA TYR A 185 -16.91 3.18 4.74
C TYR A 185 -16.65 4.63 5.12
N VAL A 186 -17.48 5.17 6.01
CA VAL A 186 -17.36 6.55 6.51
C VAL A 186 -17.09 6.51 8.00
N TYR A 187 -16.02 7.18 8.44
CA TYR A 187 -15.60 7.25 9.83
C TYR A 187 -15.57 8.69 10.34
N ASP A 188 -15.92 8.88 11.61
CA ASP A 188 -15.81 10.18 12.27
C ASP A 188 -14.38 10.41 12.80
N LEU A 189 -13.76 11.49 12.33
CA LEU A 189 -12.46 11.96 12.81
C LEU A 189 -12.55 13.32 13.53
N THR A 190 -13.76 13.86 13.74
CA THR A 190 -13.98 15.22 14.24
C THR A 190 -13.24 15.49 15.55
N LYS A 191 -13.25 14.52 16.48
CA LYS A 191 -12.59 14.65 17.79
C LYS A 191 -11.05 14.77 17.70
N PHE A 192 -10.43 14.27 16.63
CA PHE A 192 -8.97 14.23 16.50
C PHE A 192 -8.40 15.49 15.84
N ARG A 193 -9.25 16.30 15.18
CA ARG A 193 -8.81 17.45 14.36
C ARG A 193 -7.87 18.41 15.08
N LYS A 194 -8.11 18.66 16.37
CA LYS A 194 -7.30 19.60 17.17
C LYS A 194 -5.88 19.10 17.46
N SER A 195 -5.65 17.80 17.34
CA SER A 195 -4.34 17.18 17.54
C SER A 195 -3.57 16.99 16.23
N CYS A 196 -4.04 17.58 15.13
CA CYS A 196 -3.37 17.46 13.85
C CYS A 196 -1.94 18.03 13.92
N ILE A 197 -0.96 17.21 13.51
CA ILE A 197 0.45 17.54 13.43
C ILE A 197 0.67 18.81 12.59
N THR A 198 1.72 19.57 12.90
CA THR A 198 2.13 20.68 12.01
C THR A 198 2.98 20.21 10.84
N VAL A 199 3.18 21.09 9.84
CA VAL A 199 4.06 20.75 8.71
C VAL A 199 5.49 20.65 9.20
N GLU A 200 5.89 21.57 10.09
CA GLU A 200 7.22 21.58 10.72
C GLU A 200 7.45 20.34 11.60
N GLU A 201 6.42 19.88 12.30
CA GLU A 201 6.50 18.64 13.07
C GLU A 201 6.57 17.41 12.17
N LEU A 202 5.80 17.38 11.06
CA LEU A 202 5.84 16.29 10.09
C LEU A 202 7.24 16.12 9.49
N ASP A 203 7.94 17.23 9.20
CA ASP A 203 9.32 17.20 8.69
C ASP A 203 10.28 16.49 9.64
N LEU A 204 10.04 16.59 10.94
CA LEU A 204 10.87 15.97 11.98
C LEU A 204 10.47 14.52 12.25
N GLU A 205 9.17 14.21 12.24
CA GLU A 205 8.64 12.89 12.64
C GLU A 205 8.60 11.89 11.47
N TYR A 206 8.55 12.34 10.22
CA TYR A 206 8.35 11.47 9.06
C TYR A 206 9.51 10.50 8.81
N GLU A 207 10.76 10.93 9.01
CA GLU A 207 11.92 10.05 8.79
C GLU A 207 11.90 8.85 9.76
N GLN A 208 11.60 9.12 11.03
CA GLN A 208 11.44 8.08 12.04
C GLN A 208 10.28 7.14 11.69
N TRP A 209 9.14 7.69 11.26
CA TRP A 209 7.98 6.89 10.86
C TRP A 209 8.27 5.99 9.66
N ILE A 210 9.05 6.46 8.67
CA ILE A 210 9.47 5.64 7.53
C ILE A 210 10.39 4.49 7.97
N GLN A 211 11.33 4.76 8.88
CA GLN A 211 12.23 3.72 9.41
C GLN A 211 11.45 2.65 10.19
N GLU A 212 10.52 3.07 11.06
CA GLU A 212 9.69 2.16 11.85
C GLU A 212 8.75 1.32 10.98
N SER A 213 8.20 1.90 9.91
CA SER A 213 7.34 1.21 8.95
C SER A 213 8.11 0.34 7.94
N LYS A 214 9.46 0.35 7.98
CA LYS A 214 10.34 -0.35 7.03
C LYS A 214 10.03 -0.03 5.56
N ARG A 215 9.53 1.17 5.30
CA ARG A 215 9.16 1.63 3.96
C ARG A 215 10.36 2.26 3.25
N VAL A 216 10.33 2.22 1.92
CA VAL A 216 11.22 3.05 1.11
C VAL A 216 10.68 4.48 1.10
N ASN A 217 11.53 5.45 1.44
CA ASN A 217 11.15 6.86 1.35
C ASN A 217 11.09 7.31 -0.12
N THR A 218 9.89 7.39 -0.67
CA THR A 218 9.66 7.87 -2.04
C THR A 218 9.26 9.33 -2.14
N MET A 219 9.12 10.02 -1.00
CA MET A 219 8.51 11.35 -0.87
C MET A 219 7.05 11.47 -1.35
N ASN A 220 6.53 10.53 -2.13
CA ASN A 220 5.11 10.49 -2.53
C ASN A 220 4.20 10.44 -1.31
N ARG A 221 4.52 9.55 -0.36
CA ARG A 221 3.74 9.37 0.87
C ARG A 221 3.83 10.59 1.78
N TYR A 222 5.02 11.20 1.90
CA TYR A 222 5.19 12.48 2.57
C TYR A 222 4.30 13.56 1.96
N GLY A 223 4.32 13.71 0.62
CA GLY A 223 3.50 14.69 -0.10
C GLY A 223 2.00 14.50 0.13
N MET A 224 1.54 13.25 0.11
CA MET A 224 0.15 12.89 0.42
C MET A 224 -0.24 13.27 1.86
N ILE A 225 0.59 12.91 2.84
CA ILE A 225 0.35 13.22 4.26
C ILE A 225 0.36 14.74 4.49
N MET A 226 1.33 15.44 3.92
CA MET A 226 1.44 16.91 3.99
C MET A 226 0.20 17.60 3.39
N SER A 227 -0.34 17.07 2.28
CA SER A 227 -1.57 17.59 1.66
C SER A 227 -2.77 17.39 2.59
N ALA A 228 -2.90 16.21 3.20
CA ALA A 228 -3.93 15.92 4.20
C ALA A 228 -3.83 16.85 5.43
N VAL A 229 -2.64 17.03 5.99
CA VAL A 229 -2.38 17.95 7.12
C VAL A 229 -2.78 19.38 6.75
N SER A 230 -2.39 19.85 5.57
CA SER A 230 -2.73 21.19 5.07
C SER A 230 -4.23 21.37 4.91
N TYR A 231 -4.91 20.37 4.33
CA TYR A 231 -6.36 20.36 4.17
C TYR A 231 -7.09 20.42 5.52
N ILE A 232 -6.67 19.60 6.48
CA ILE A 232 -7.26 19.55 7.83
C ILE A 232 -7.18 20.92 8.51
N LYS A 233 -6.01 21.56 8.44
CA LYS A 233 -5.79 22.89 9.04
C LYS A 233 -6.63 23.98 8.38
N LYS A 234 -6.67 23.99 7.04
CA LYS A 234 -7.42 24.99 6.26
C LYS A 234 -8.93 24.93 6.53
N ASN A 235 -9.45 23.74 6.83
CA ASN A 235 -10.88 23.52 7.08
C ASN A 235 -11.19 23.28 8.57
N SER A 236 -10.42 23.90 9.47
CA SER A 236 -10.62 23.79 10.92
C SER A 236 -11.93 24.43 11.41
N ASP A 237 -12.55 25.29 10.60
CA ASP A 237 -13.83 25.97 10.85
C ASP A 237 -15.07 25.08 10.65
N LYS A 238 -14.94 23.95 9.94
CA LYS A 238 -16.08 23.07 9.64
C LYS A 238 -16.56 22.27 10.85
N GLU A 239 -17.85 22.01 10.98
CA GLU A 239 -18.39 21.29 12.14
C GLU A 239 -17.93 19.83 12.22
N HIS A 240 -17.83 19.16 11.08
CA HIS A 240 -17.51 17.74 10.97
C HIS A 240 -16.25 17.51 10.14
N PHE A 241 -15.49 16.49 10.53
CA PHE A 241 -14.37 15.96 9.74
C PHE A 241 -14.46 14.45 9.69
N VAL A 242 -14.64 13.92 8.48
CA VAL A 242 -14.84 12.49 8.25
C VAL A 242 -13.78 11.95 7.32
N LEU A 243 -13.51 10.67 7.49
CA LEU A 243 -12.68 9.86 6.63
C LEU A 243 -13.58 8.94 5.82
N ILE A 244 -13.39 8.87 4.52
CA ILE A 244 -14.02 7.87 3.68
C ILE A 244 -12.94 6.92 3.17
N THR A 245 -13.18 5.62 3.29
CA THR A 245 -12.34 4.60 2.64
C THR A 245 -13.15 3.83 1.62
N GLU A 246 -12.52 3.49 0.51
CA GLU A 246 -13.14 2.73 -0.58
C GLU A 246 -12.16 1.74 -1.15
N LYS A 247 -12.61 0.53 -1.48
CA LYS A 247 -11.74 -0.42 -2.19
C LYS A 247 -11.44 0.13 -3.59
N ARG A 248 -10.15 0.24 -3.93
CA ARG A 248 -9.74 0.70 -5.27
C ARG A 248 -10.21 -0.30 -6.33
N LYS A 249 -10.95 0.19 -7.32
CA LYS A 249 -11.51 -0.64 -8.41
C LYS A 249 -10.58 -0.78 -9.61
N HIS A 250 -9.70 0.20 -9.82
CA HIS A 250 -8.88 0.31 -11.03
C HIS A 250 -7.43 0.70 -10.70
N TRP A 251 -6.50 0.22 -11.52
CA TRP A 251 -5.08 0.58 -11.57
C TRP A 251 -4.78 1.15 -12.96
#